data_AF-A0A519WD35-F1
#
_entry.id   AF-A0A519WD35-F1
#
_cell.length_a   1.000
_cell.length_b   1.000
_cell.length_c   1.000
_cell.angle_alpha   90.00
_cell.angle_beta   90.00
_cell.angle_gamma   90.00
#
_symmetry.space_group_name_H-M   'P 1'
#
loop_
_entity.id
_entity.type
_entity.pdbx_description
1 polymer ?
#
loop_
_entity_poly.entity_id
_entity_poly.type
_entity_poly.pdbx_seq_one_letter_code
_entity_poly.pdbx_strand_id
1 'polypeptide(L)'
;DSSYVVAAKVSMLTDKEPFLMPTYSGKPQPYIRYARIKFSLNGESQELTIYRSVALAQLPNFKDYLFLPFTDSTNGKETYSGGRYIDLNSSDINDDLVKIDFNKAYNPYCAYSDGYQCPKPPTENAIKQNITAGEKAFSGPKKH
;
A
#
# COMPACT_ATOMS: atom_id res chain seq x y z
N ASP A 1 -8.77 -3.25 15.42
CA ASP A 1 -7.81 -3.60 16.48
C ASP A 1 -6.81 -2.45 16.61
N SER A 2 -6.73 -1.85 17.80
CA SER A 2 -5.87 -0.69 18.06
C SER A 2 -4.38 -1.01 18.00
N SER A 3 -3.97 -2.28 18.14
CA SER A 3 -2.57 -2.72 18.01
C SER A 3 -2.04 -2.57 16.57
N TYR A 4 -2.92 -2.45 15.59
CA TYR A 4 -2.63 -2.27 14.17
C TYR A 4 -2.83 -0.84 13.66
N VAL A 5 -2.96 0.12 14.59
CA VAL A 5 -2.97 1.55 14.29
C VAL A 5 -1.66 2.15 14.78
N VAL A 6 -0.84 2.66 13.86
CA VAL A 6 0.49 3.17 14.17
C VAL A 6 0.64 4.63 13.77
N ALA A 7 1.40 5.38 14.56
CA ALA A 7 1.92 6.68 14.14
C ALA A 7 3.28 6.45 13.46
N ALA A 8 3.41 6.91 12.22
CA ALA A 8 4.62 6.77 11.43
C ALA A 8 5.27 8.13 11.18
N LYS A 9 6.59 8.21 11.39
CA LYS A 9 7.39 9.37 11.00
C LYS A 9 7.57 9.40 9.50
N VAL A 10 7.29 10.53 8.90
CA VAL A 10 7.35 10.77 7.46
C VAL A 10 8.68 11.42 7.10
N SER A 11 9.24 11.01 5.97
CA SER A 11 10.39 11.64 5.35
C SER A 11 10.07 11.84 3.87
N MET A 12 9.80 13.08 3.49
CA MET A 12 9.46 13.44 2.11
C MET A 12 10.62 13.11 1.18
N LEU A 13 10.31 12.48 0.05
CA LEU A 13 11.32 12.17 -0.97
C LEU A 13 11.40 13.36 -1.95
N THR A 14 12.61 13.83 -2.18
CA THR A 14 12.88 14.97 -3.07
C THR A 14 12.93 14.57 -4.52
N ASP A 15 13.29 13.31 -4.79
CA ASP A 15 13.25 12.72 -6.11
C ASP A 15 11.79 12.46 -6.52
N LYS A 16 11.39 13.08 -7.63
CA LYS A 16 10.04 12.99 -8.20
C LYS A 16 10.04 12.27 -9.54
N GLU A 17 11.13 11.63 -9.93
CA GLU A 17 11.20 10.88 -11.17
C GLU A 17 10.18 9.72 -11.14
N PRO A 18 9.28 9.65 -12.13
CA PRO A 18 8.40 8.52 -12.25
C PRO A 18 9.17 7.23 -12.52
N PHE A 19 8.75 6.15 -11.88
CA PHE A 19 9.19 4.80 -12.24
C PHE A 19 7.98 3.97 -12.67
N LEU A 20 8.28 2.91 -13.43
CA LEU A 20 7.28 1.95 -13.88
C LEU A 20 7.06 0.89 -12.79
N MET A 21 5.97 1.04 -12.04
CA MET A 21 5.54 0.02 -11.08
C MET A 21 4.94 -1.17 -11.85
N PRO A 22 5.45 -2.39 -11.66
CA PRO A 22 4.92 -3.57 -12.33
C PRO A 22 3.49 -3.85 -11.86
N THR A 23 2.66 -4.42 -12.73
CA THR A 23 1.28 -4.84 -12.41
C THR A 23 1.11 -6.35 -12.63
N TYR A 24 0.07 -6.94 -12.04
CA TYR A 24 -0.24 -8.36 -12.25
C TYR A 24 -0.66 -8.71 -13.68
N SER A 25 -1.24 -7.75 -14.43
CA SER A 25 -1.60 -7.92 -15.83
C SER A 25 -0.42 -7.77 -16.81
N GLY A 26 0.78 -7.47 -16.32
CA GLY A 26 1.99 -7.30 -17.15
C GLY A 26 2.12 -5.93 -17.82
N LYS A 27 1.18 -5.01 -17.61
CA LYS A 27 1.21 -3.64 -18.13
C LYS A 27 1.62 -2.66 -17.02
N PRO A 28 2.90 -2.28 -16.90
CA PRO A 28 3.36 -1.41 -15.81
C PRO A 28 2.70 -0.03 -15.87
N GLN A 29 2.66 0.64 -14.73
CA GLN A 29 2.04 1.96 -14.57
C GLN A 29 3.04 2.95 -13.95
N PRO A 30 3.04 4.24 -14.35
CA PRO A 30 3.95 5.23 -13.81
C PRO A 30 3.53 5.70 -12.41
N TYR A 31 4.44 5.61 -11.45
CA TYR A 31 4.30 6.07 -10.07
C TYR A 31 5.50 6.90 -9.63
N ILE A 32 5.30 7.78 -8.65
CA ILE A 32 6.35 8.54 -7.97
C ILE A 32 6.48 8.01 -6.55
N ARG A 33 7.71 7.83 -6.07
CA ARG A 33 7.97 7.61 -4.64
C ARG A 33 7.76 8.94 -3.91
N TYR A 34 6.71 9.03 -3.11
CA TYR A 34 6.26 10.29 -2.53
C TYR A 34 6.94 10.58 -1.18
N ALA A 35 6.91 9.62 -0.28
CA ALA A 35 7.50 9.73 1.05
C ALA A 35 7.90 8.37 1.58
N ARG A 36 8.90 8.32 2.46
CA ARG A 36 9.17 7.17 3.31
C ARG A 36 8.55 7.35 4.67
N ILE A 37 8.03 6.26 5.22
CA ILE A 37 7.45 6.23 6.56
C ILE A 37 8.17 5.21 7.43
N LYS A 38 8.47 5.59 8.67
CA LYS A 38 9.08 4.74 9.69
C LYS A 38 8.16 4.63 10.90
N PHE A 39 7.89 3.40 11.33
CA PHE A 39 7.04 3.13 12.48
C PHE A 39 7.52 1.88 13.22
N SER A 40 7.04 1.70 14.44
CA SER A 40 7.20 0.45 15.17
C SER A 40 5.91 -0.35 15.10
N LEU A 41 6.03 -1.64 14.80
CA LEU A 41 4.95 -2.61 14.88
C LEU A 41 5.44 -3.78 15.73
N ASN A 42 4.69 -4.15 16.77
CA ASN A 42 5.07 -5.18 17.75
C ASN A 42 6.52 -5.07 18.27
N GLY A 43 7.01 -3.85 18.47
CA GLY A 43 8.36 -3.60 19.00
C GLY A 43 9.50 -3.64 17.98
N GLU A 44 9.25 -3.98 16.70
CA GLU A 44 10.27 -3.90 15.65
C GLU A 44 10.04 -2.69 14.76
N SER A 45 11.14 -2.08 14.29
CA SER A 45 11.09 -0.97 13.35
C SER A 45 10.78 -1.48 11.94
N GLN A 46 9.83 -0.84 11.27
CA GLN A 46 9.47 -1.08 9.88
C GLN A 46 9.65 0.23 9.09
N GLU A 47 9.96 0.09 7.80
CA GLU A 47 10.00 1.21 6.84
C GLU A 47 9.17 0.82 5.62
N LEU A 48 8.34 1.76 5.14
CA LEU A 48 7.58 1.61 3.89
C LEU A 48 7.68 2.90 3.09
N THR A 49 7.41 2.80 1.79
CA THR A 49 7.32 3.94 0.87
C THR A 49 5.86 4.17 0.48
N ILE A 50 5.40 5.42 0.58
CA ILE A 50 4.14 5.89 0.04
C ILE A 50 4.39 6.33 -1.41
N TYR A 51 3.49 5.95 -2.31
CA TYR A 51 3.58 6.27 -3.73
C TYR A 51 2.44 7.19 -4.17
N ARG A 52 2.64 7.86 -5.30
CA ARG A 52 1.60 8.62 -5.99
C ARG A 52 1.51 8.16 -7.43
N SER A 53 0.30 7.83 -7.89
CA SER A 53 0.03 7.51 -9.29
C SER A 53 0.14 8.77 -10.14
N VAL A 54 0.93 8.72 -11.22
CA VAL A 54 1.05 9.86 -12.15
C VAL A 54 -0.27 10.13 -12.87
N ALA A 55 -1.02 9.07 -13.21
CA ALA A 55 -2.31 9.21 -13.89
C ALA A 55 -3.39 9.82 -12.97
N LEU A 56 -3.51 9.31 -11.73
CA LEU A 56 -4.51 9.82 -10.78
C LEU A 56 -4.21 11.25 -10.33
N ALA A 57 -2.93 11.63 -10.21
CA ALA A 57 -2.55 12.98 -9.83
C ALA A 57 -3.00 14.07 -10.83
N GLN A 58 -3.31 13.69 -12.07
CA GLN A 58 -3.84 14.61 -13.10
C GLN A 58 -5.35 14.84 -12.95
N LEU A 59 -6.06 13.99 -12.20
CA LEU A 59 -7.50 14.12 -11.97
C LEU A 59 -7.73 15.04 -10.76
N PRO A 60 -8.58 16.09 -10.88
CA PRO A 60 -8.80 17.04 -9.79
C PRO A 60 -9.17 16.40 -8.46
N ASN A 61 -10.03 15.37 -8.49
CA ASN A 61 -10.51 14.68 -7.29
C ASN A 61 -9.49 13.71 -6.67
N PHE A 62 -8.39 13.41 -7.37
CA PHE A 62 -7.37 12.45 -6.93
C PHE A 62 -5.97 13.05 -6.86
N LYS A 63 -5.84 14.39 -7.01
CA LYS A 63 -4.56 15.10 -6.94
C LYS A 63 -3.78 14.79 -5.66
N ASP A 64 -4.51 14.66 -4.55
CA ASP A 64 -3.94 14.41 -3.23
C ASP A 64 -3.93 12.94 -2.82
N TYR A 65 -4.44 12.05 -3.68
CA TYR A 65 -4.45 10.62 -3.43
C TYR A 65 -3.03 10.07 -3.34
N LEU A 66 -2.80 9.26 -2.32
CA LEU A 66 -1.57 8.56 -2.02
C LEU A 66 -1.87 7.07 -1.85
N PHE A 67 -0.91 6.26 -2.25
CA PHE A 67 -1.05 4.81 -2.35
C PHE A 67 0.05 4.13 -1.53
N LEU A 68 -0.34 3.31 -0.56
CA LEU A 68 0.56 2.52 0.26
C LEU A 68 0.32 1.02 0.01
N PRO A 69 0.98 0.43 -1.00
CA PRO A 69 0.98 -1.00 -1.21
C PRO A 69 1.99 -1.67 -0.28
N PHE A 70 1.64 -2.81 0.28
CA PHE A 70 2.57 -3.59 1.09
C PHE A 70 2.33 -5.09 0.95
N THR A 71 3.36 -5.84 1.28
CA THR A 71 3.24 -7.26 1.61
C THR A 71 3.60 -7.47 3.07
N ASP A 72 3.12 -8.55 3.65
CA ASP A 72 3.41 -9.01 4.99
C ASP A 72 3.51 -10.54 5.03
N SER A 73 3.98 -11.10 6.14
CA SER A 73 4.22 -12.55 6.28
C SER A 73 2.95 -13.41 6.21
N THR A 74 1.75 -12.81 6.24
CA THR A 74 0.47 -13.50 5.99
C THR A 74 0.15 -13.68 4.50
N ASN A 75 0.80 -12.94 3.58
CA ASN A 75 0.51 -13.04 2.15
C ASN A 75 0.82 -14.45 1.62
N GLY A 76 -0.12 -15.03 0.87
CA GLY A 76 0.00 -16.39 0.33
C GLY A 76 -0.31 -17.50 1.34
N LYS A 77 -0.63 -17.16 2.59
CA LYS A 77 -1.10 -18.09 3.62
C LYS A 77 -2.51 -17.73 4.10
N GLU A 78 -2.69 -16.51 4.60
CA GLU A 78 -3.95 -16.02 5.20
C GLU A 78 -4.53 -14.81 4.45
N THR A 79 -3.70 -14.08 3.70
CA THR A 79 -4.11 -12.94 2.85
C THR A 79 -3.71 -13.17 1.39
N TYR A 80 -4.32 -12.42 0.46
CA TYR A 80 -4.09 -12.58 -0.98
C TYR A 80 -2.59 -12.51 -1.31
N SER A 81 -2.07 -13.42 -2.12
CA SER A 81 -0.63 -13.51 -2.39
C SER A 81 -0.04 -12.25 -3.05
N GLY A 82 -0.89 -11.40 -3.64
CA GLY A 82 -0.46 -10.19 -4.33
C GLY A 82 -0.25 -8.94 -3.46
N GLY A 83 -0.33 -9.07 -2.13
CA GLY A 83 -0.23 -7.94 -1.21
C GLY A 83 -1.57 -7.26 -0.93
N ARG A 84 -1.50 -6.19 -0.13
CA ARG A 84 -2.65 -5.39 0.29
C ARG A 84 -2.33 -3.91 0.18
N TYR A 85 -3.37 -3.10 0.11
CA TYR A 85 -3.26 -1.66 -0.11
C TYR A 85 -3.90 -0.87 1.02
N ILE A 86 -3.36 0.31 1.27
CA ILE A 86 -3.98 1.35 2.07
C ILE A 86 -3.99 2.62 1.24
N ASP A 87 -5.16 3.24 1.15
CA ASP A 87 -5.35 4.54 0.52
C ASP A 87 -5.17 5.65 1.55
N LEU A 88 -4.42 6.68 1.17
CA LEU A 88 -4.11 7.84 1.99
C LEU A 88 -4.36 9.11 1.18
N ASN A 89 -4.44 10.23 1.87
CA ASN A 89 -4.41 11.56 1.28
C ASN A 89 -3.15 12.31 1.74
N SER A 90 -2.63 13.22 0.90
CA SER A 90 -1.52 14.09 1.30
C SER A 90 -1.84 14.92 2.55
N SER A 91 -3.12 15.25 2.77
CA SER A 91 -3.60 15.92 3.98
C SER A 91 -3.55 15.07 5.25
N ASP A 92 -3.38 13.75 5.14
CA ASP A 92 -3.23 12.87 6.31
C ASP A 92 -1.83 13.00 6.95
N ILE A 93 -0.88 13.59 6.23
CA ILE A 93 0.46 13.88 6.72
C ILE A 93 0.44 15.25 7.39
N ASN A 94 0.73 15.29 8.69
CA ASN A 94 0.81 16.51 9.47
C ASN A 94 2.05 16.47 10.38
N ASP A 95 2.81 17.56 10.45
CA ASP A 95 4.02 17.69 11.28
C ASP A 95 4.99 16.49 11.15
N ASP A 96 5.27 16.08 9.91
CA ASP A 96 6.09 14.90 9.58
C ASP A 96 5.61 13.58 10.22
N LEU A 97 4.32 13.48 10.51
CA LEU A 97 3.66 12.29 11.03
C LEU A 97 2.46 11.91 10.16
N VAL A 98 2.20 10.61 10.08
CA VAL A 98 0.98 10.07 9.47
C VAL A 98 0.47 8.91 10.31
N LYS A 99 -0.85 8.80 10.44
CA LYS A 99 -1.48 7.64 11.08
C LYS A 99 -1.75 6.57 10.04
N ILE A 100 -1.15 5.40 10.20
CA ILE A 100 -1.43 4.23 9.36
C ILE A 100 -2.34 3.29 10.14
N ASP A 101 -3.49 2.99 9.55
CA ASP A 101 -4.47 2.07 10.11
C ASP A 101 -4.53 0.81 9.24
N PHE A 102 -3.80 -0.24 9.64
CA PHE A 102 -3.78 -1.50 8.91
C PHE A 102 -5.12 -2.24 8.97
N ASN A 103 -6.06 -1.84 9.83
CA ASN A 103 -7.43 -2.36 9.78
C ASN A 103 -8.18 -1.93 8.52
N LYS A 104 -7.71 -0.88 7.83
CA LYS A 104 -8.26 -0.40 6.55
C LYS A 104 -7.57 -1.02 5.34
N ALA A 105 -6.61 -1.93 5.55
CA ALA A 105 -5.95 -2.60 4.45
C ALA A 105 -6.97 -3.46 3.68
N TYR A 106 -6.99 -3.32 2.37
CA TYR A 106 -7.91 -4.04 1.49
C TYR A 106 -7.16 -4.83 0.42
N ASN A 107 -7.80 -5.86 -0.13
CA ASN A 107 -7.21 -6.64 -1.20
C ASN A 107 -7.36 -5.91 -2.54
N PRO A 108 -6.35 -5.95 -3.43
CA PRO A 108 -6.51 -5.47 -4.80
C PRO A 108 -7.74 -6.09 -5.48
N TYR A 109 -8.41 -5.35 -6.36
CA TYR A 109 -9.52 -5.89 -7.16
C TYR A 109 -9.14 -7.16 -7.97
N CYS A 110 -7.85 -7.32 -8.30
CA CYS A 110 -7.29 -8.54 -8.90
C CYS A 110 -7.43 -9.81 -8.03
N ALA A 111 -7.75 -9.66 -6.75
CA ALA A 111 -8.13 -10.78 -5.90
C ALA A 111 -9.50 -11.37 -6.28
N TYR A 112 -10.39 -10.54 -6.84
CA TYR A 112 -11.79 -10.88 -7.09
C TYR A 112 -12.11 -11.18 -8.56
N SER A 113 -11.40 -10.55 -9.51
CA SER A 113 -11.66 -10.71 -10.94
C SER A 113 -10.42 -10.41 -11.79
N ASP A 114 -10.31 -11.09 -12.93
CA ASP A 114 -9.22 -10.89 -13.88
C ASP A 114 -9.42 -9.59 -14.70
N GLY A 115 -8.32 -9.03 -15.23
CA GLY A 115 -8.36 -7.85 -16.10
C GLY A 115 -8.03 -6.51 -15.43
N TYR A 116 -7.98 -6.46 -14.09
CA TYR A 116 -7.52 -5.27 -13.37
C TYR A 116 -5.99 -5.12 -13.40
N GLN A 117 -5.49 -3.89 -13.49
CA GLN A 117 -4.06 -3.58 -13.54
C GLN A 117 -3.50 -3.30 -12.13
N CYS A 118 -3.66 -4.24 -11.20
CA CYS A 118 -3.27 -4.00 -9.81
C CYS A 118 -1.74 -3.90 -9.67
N PRO A 119 -1.22 -2.84 -9.04
CA PRO A 119 0.22 -2.68 -8.86
C PRO A 119 0.81 -3.72 -7.92
N LYS A 120 1.95 -4.32 -8.28
CA LYS A 120 2.67 -5.22 -7.40
C LYS A 120 3.41 -4.38 -6.35
N PRO A 121 3.19 -4.61 -5.04
CA PRO A 121 3.96 -3.92 -4.01
C PRO A 121 5.46 -4.11 -4.24
N PRO A 122 6.26 -3.03 -4.24
CA PRO A 122 7.71 -3.14 -4.32
C PRO A 122 8.30 -3.91 -3.13
N THR A 123 9.47 -4.53 -3.31
CA THR A 123 10.14 -5.32 -2.26
C THR A 123 10.53 -4.49 -1.04
N GLU A 124 10.78 -3.19 -1.23
CA GLU A 124 11.02 -2.22 -0.16
C GLU A 124 9.80 -2.02 0.76
N ASN A 125 8.61 -2.43 0.32
CA ASN A 125 7.37 -2.39 1.08
C ASN A 125 6.96 -3.78 1.63
N ALA A 126 7.93 -4.62 1.96
CA ALA A 126 7.69 -5.92 2.59
C ALA A 126 7.86 -5.84 4.12
N ILE A 127 6.78 -6.09 4.85
CA ILE A 127 6.75 -6.16 6.31
C ILE A 127 7.04 -7.60 6.73
N LYS A 128 8.02 -7.80 7.62
CA LYS A 128 8.42 -9.16 8.04
C LYS A 128 7.47 -9.81 9.05
N GLN A 129 6.56 -9.03 9.62
CA GLN A 129 5.61 -9.48 10.63
C GLN A 129 4.26 -9.85 10.04
N ASN A 130 3.46 -10.59 10.81
CA ASN A 130 2.09 -10.91 10.43
C ASN A 130 1.17 -9.73 10.75
N ILE A 131 0.41 -9.28 9.75
CA ILE A 131 -0.65 -8.29 9.94
C ILE A 131 -1.99 -8.99 9.76
N THR A 132 -2.62 -9.37 10.86
CA THR A 132 -3.89 -10.12 10.87
C THR A 132 -5.15 -9.23 10.87
N ALA A 133 -4.96 -7.90 10.82
CA ALA A 133 -5.99 -6.88 10.67
C ALA A 133 -6.25 -6.54 9.19
N GLY A 134 -7.42 -5.94 8.90
CA GLY A 134 -7.84 -5.58 7.54
C GLY A 134 -8.62 -6.69 6.85
N GLU A 135 -8.84 -6.52 5.54
CA GLU A 135 -9.46 -7.56 4.73
C GLU A 135 -8.58 -8.81 4.71
N LYS A 136 -9.20 -9.95 5.02
CA LYS A 136 -8.60 -11.28 4.88
C LYS A 136 -8.75 -11.77 3.45
N ALA A 137 -8.02 -12.82 3.07
CA ALA A 137 -8.23 -13.44 1.76
C ALA A 137 -9.70 -13.87 1.62
N PHE A 138 -10.33 -13.47 0.51
CA PHE A 138 -11.64 -14.00 0.14
C PHE A 138 -11.51 -15.49 -0.16
N SER A 139 -12.16 -16.35 0.62
CA SER A 139 -12.17 -17.81 0.46
C SER A 139 -13.34 -18.33 -0.39
N GLY A 140 -14.15 -17.44 -0.98
CA GLY A 140 -15.23 -17.82 -1.88
C GLY A 140 -14.73 -18.12 -3.30
N PRO A 141 -15.53 -18.82 -4.13
CA PRO A 141 -15.15 -19.13 -5.49
C PRO A 141 -14.89 -17.85 -6.29
N LYS A 142 -13.74 -17.77 -6.97
CA LYS A 142 -13.49 -16.73 -7.97
C LYS A 142 -14.56 -16.85 -9.04
N LYS A 143 -15.38 -15.81 -9.22
CA LYS A 143 -16.30 -15.75 -10.35
C LYS A 143 -15.48 -15.37 -11.58
N HIS A 144 -15.27 -16.36 -12.44
CA HIS A 144 -14.73 -16.19 -13.79
C HIS A 144 -15.80 -15.57 -14.71
#